data_AF-A0A9P5BLL4-F1
#
_entry.id   AF-A0A9P5BLL4-F1
#
_cell.length_a   1.000
_cell.length_b   1.000
_cell.length_c   1.000
_cell.angle_alpha   90.00
_cell.angle_beta   90.00
_cell.angle_gamma   90.00
#
_symmetry.space_group_name_H-M   'P 1'
#
loop_
_entity.id
_entity.type
_entity.pdbx_description
1 polymer ?
#
loop_
_entity_poly.entity_id
_entity_poly.type
_entity_poly.pdbx_seq_one_letter_code
_entity_poly.pdbx_strand_id
1 'polypeptide(L)'
;MRFSDSLLLIGLSSLAGAHPSRRTPNPSPLSKRGLDLEAFKLPPMAEYVPQEEVPDDVSAKVVTKRADYTETAKDLVKSTFPKATFRMVNDHYVGTNGISHVNFKQTVNGIDIDNADFNVNIGADGEVFSYGNSFYDGKIPGPLTKRDEKDPVDALKDTVDVLSLPVEADKAKAEKKSKNHYTFTGTKGTVSKPEAKLTYIVDENKELKLTWRVETDIVDNWLLTYVNAAKTDEVVGVVDYVNEATYKVYPWGVNDPSKGSRSTISNPWNLEASEFTWLSDGSNNYTTTRGNNGIAQVNPSGGSTYLSNYRPDSSSLKFEYDYSTSTTTPTSYRDASITQLFYTANKYHDLLYLLGFTEQAGNFQTNNNGQGGVGNDFVILNAQDGSGTNNANFATPADGQPGRMRMYLWTYTTPQRDCSFDAGVVIHEYTHGLSNRLTGGPANAGCLPGGESGGMGEGWGDFMATAIHTTSKDTRTSNKVMGDWVYNNAAGIRAYPYSTSLTTNPYTYKSVDSLSGVHAIGTYWATALYEVMWNLIDKHGNSDADEPKFTNGVPTDGRYLVMKLVLDGMALQPCNPNMIQARDAIIDADTALTEGANKCEIWKGFAKRGLGTGAKYSASSRTESFALPSGC
;
A
#
# COMPACT_ATOMS: atom_id res chain seq x y z
N MET A 1 -10.33 -68.59 25.59
CA MET A 1 -10.08 -68.91 27.02
C MET A 1 -8.86 -68.10 27.47
N ARG A 2 -9.03 -67.29 28.52
CA ARG A 2 -8.04 -66.55 29.34
C ARG A 2 -7.39 -65.26 28.81
N PHE A 3 -7.69 -64.21 29.58
CA PHE A 3 -7.16 -62.85 29.70
C PHE A 3 -5.71 -62.81 30.22
N SER A 4 -5.02 -61.68 29.99
CA SER A 4 -4.49 -60.85 31.09
C SER A 4 -4.15 -59.43 30.61
N ASP A 5 -4.56 -58.46 31.42
CA ASP A 5 -4.42 -57.01 31.27
C ASP A 5 -3.01 -56.47 31.62
N SER A 6 -2.69 -55.26 31.10
CA SER A 6 -2.46 -54.02 31.89
C SER A 6 -1.24 -53.14 31.53
N LEU A 7 -1.58 -51.85 31.33
CA LEU A 7 -0.91 -50.58 31.68
C LEU A 7 0.19 -49.90 30.81
N LEU A 8 -0.26 -48.86 30.10
CA LEU A 8 0.03 -47.40 30.25
C LEU A 8 1.38 -46.74 29.83
N LEU A 9 1.19 -45.59 29.16
CA LEU A 9 1.94 -44.31 29.09
C LEU A 9 2.86 -43.96 27.90
N ILE A 10 2.30 -43.09 27.02
CA ILE A 10 2.79 -41.79 26.46
C ILE A 10 4.16 -41.73 25.75
N GLY A 11 4.11 -41.26 24.49
CA GLY A 11 5.24 -40.64 23.79
C GLY A 11 4.84 -40.06 22.43
N LEU A 12 4.80 -38.73 22.33
CA LEU A 12 4.37 -37.93 21.18
C LEU A 12 5.20 -38.17 19.90
N SER A 13 4.51 -38.27 18.76
CA SER A 13 5.10 -38.10 17.42
C SER A 13 4.77 -36.70 16.88
N SER A 14 5.76 -35.81 16.83
CA SER A 14 5.69 -34.53 16.12
C SER A 14 6.08 -34.72 14.66
N LEU A 15 5.11 -34.71 13.76
CA LEU A 15 5.33 -34.43 12.33
C LEU A 15 4.64 -33.09 12.04
N ALA A 16 5.42 -32.02 12.04
CA ALA A 16 5.01 -30.72 11.55
C ALA A 16 5.00 -30.76 10.02
N GLY A 17 3.80 -30.84 9.46
CA GLY A 17 3.54 -30.72 8.04
C GLY A 17 2.12 -30.20 7.86
N ALA A 18 1.95 -28.88 7.86
CA ALA A 18 0.72 -28.23 7.45
C ALA A 18 1.07 -27.18 6.39
N HIS A 19 0.79 -27.54 5.14
CA HIS A 19 0.76 -26.63 4.01
C HIS A 19 -0.22 -25.48 4.26
N PRO A 20 0.00 -24.27 3.70
CA PRO A 20 -1.02 -23.25 3.64
C PRO A 20 -2.13 -23.74 2.71
N SER A 21 -3.29 -24.08 3.28
CA SER A 21 -4.50 -24.31 2.51
C SER A 21 -4.91 -23.01 1.84
N ARG A 22 -4.94 -23.01 0.49
CA ARG A 22 -5.64 -22.00 -0.32
C ARG A 22 -7.02 -21.74 0.29
N ARG A 23 -7.24 -20.56 0.87
CA ARG A 23 -8.59 -20.06 1.13
C ARG A 23 -9.08 -19.37 -0.12
N THR A 24 -10.20 -19.87 -0.64
CA THR A 24 -11.03 -19.21 -1.64
C THR A 24 -11.45 -17.83 -1.16
N PRO A 25 -11.41 -16.79 -2.00
CA PRO A 25 -11.95 -15.48 -1.64
C PRO A 25 -13.49 -15.51 -1.71
N ASN A 26 -14.16 -15.27 -0.58
CA ASN A 26 -15.54 -14.77 -0.45
C ASN A 26 -15.90 -14.63 1.05
N PRO A 27 -16.81 -13.72 1.49
CA PRO A 27 -17.67 -12.81 0.70
C PRO A 27 -17.41 -11.31 0.98
N SER A 28 -17.64 -10.50 -0.05
CA SER A 28 -17.67 -9.02 -0.15
C SER A 28 -17.50 -8.14 1.12
N PRO A 29 -16.68 -7.06 1.05
CA PRO A 29 -16.56 -6.06 2.12
C PRO A 29 -17.89 -5.36 2.40
N LEU A 30 -18.10 -4.91 3.65
CA LEU A 30 -19.35 -4.29 4.13
C LEU A 30 -19.79 -3.09 3.27
N SER A 31 -18.84 -2.38 2.66
CA SER A 31 -19.08 -1.24 1.75
C SER A 31 -19.96 -1.58 0.53
N LYS A 32 -19.93 -2.81 0.02
CA LYS A 32 -20.80 -3.25 -1.10
C LYS A 32 -22.22 -3.62 -0.68
N ARG A 33 -22.50 -3.74 0.63
CA ARG A 33 -23.84 -4.03 1.17
C ARG A 33 -24.67 -2.76 1.40
N GLY A 34 -24.10 -1.58 1.13
CA GLY A 34 -24.79 -0.29 1.28
C GLY A 34 -24.99 0.15 2.74
N LEU A 35 -24.28 -0.49 3.69
CA LEU A 35 -24.32 -0.12 5.10
C LEU A 35 -23.41 1.10 5.34
N ASP A 36 -23.99 2.16 5.90
CA ASP A 36 -23.24 3.34 6.32
C ASP A 36 -22.88 3.23 7.81
N LEU A 37 -21.62 2.85 8.10
CA LEU A 37 -21.12 2.81 9.47
C LEU A 37 -21.03 4.22 10.10
N GLU A 38 -21.00 5.29 9.31
CA GLU A 38 -20.99 6.66 9.82
C GLU A 38 -22.27 6.99 10.61
N ALA A 39 -23.40 6.36 10.24
CA ALA A 39 -24.66 6.50 10.96
C ALA A 39 -24.62 5.95 12.40
N PHE A 40 -23.60 5.15 12.74
CA PHE A 40 -23.41 4.56 14.05
C PHE A 40 -22.17 5.10 14.78
N LYS A 41 -21.58 6.19 14.31
CA LYS A 41 -20.42 6.79 14.98
C LYS A 41 -20.80 7.39 16.33
N LEU A 42 -19.95 7.14 17.32
CA LEU A 42 -20.04 7.76 18.63
C LEU A 42 -19.47 9.18 18.58
N PRO A 43 -20.11 10.18 19.22
CA PRO A 43 -19.60 11.56 19.19
C PRO A 43 -18.33 11.72 20.04
N PRO A 44 -17.49 12.72 19.72
CA PRO A 44 -16.41 13.13 20.61
C PRO A 44 -17.00 13.72 21.90
N MET A 45 -16.64 13.13 23.04
CA MET A 45 -17.21 13.46 24.36
C MET A 45 -16.16 13.88 25.38
N ALA A 46 -14.87 13.80 25.01
CA ALA A 46 -13.77 14.06 25.93
C ALA A 46 -13.40 15.54 25.95
N GLU A 47 -13.10 16.04 27.15
CA GLU A 47 -12.43 17.31 27.38
C GLU A 47 -10.96 17.04 27.76
N TYR A 48 -10.08 18.00 27.47
CA TYR A 48 -8.66 17.93 27.82
C TYR A 48 -8.23 19.22 28.50
N VAL A 49 -7.55 19.09 29.63
CA VAL A 49 -6.97 20.21 30.38
C VAL A 49 -5.45 20.17 30.19
N PRO A 50 -4.87 21.09 29.41
CA PRO A 50 -3.43 21.18 29.22
C PRO A 50 -2.74 21.68 30.50
N GLN A 51 -1.42 21.49 30.58
CA GLN A 51 -0.61 21.84 31.74
C GLN A 51 -0.82 23.27 32.26
N GLU A 52 -0.91 24.24 31.35
CA GLU A 52 -1.07 25.66 31.68
C GLU A 52 -2.43 25.98 32.34
N GLU A 53 -3.39 25.07 32.22
CA GLU A 53 -4.76 25.23 32.73
C GLU A 53 -5.04 24.31 33.92
N VAL A 54 -4.06 23.53 34.39
CA VAL A 54 -4.20 22.72 35.61
C VAL A 54 -4.31 23.66 36.83
N PRO A 55 -5.40 23.62 37.61
CA PRO A 55 -5.57 24.54 38.73
C PRO A 55 -4.49 24.38 39.82
N ASP A 56 -3.95 25.50 40.32
CA ASP A 56 -2.90 25.52 41.35
C ASP A 56 -3.28 24.73 42.63
N ASP A 57 -4.57 24.69 42.98
CA ASP A 57 -5.05 23.97 44.16
C ASP A 57 -5.12 22.45 43.95
N VAL A 58 -5.20 21.99 42.69
CA VAL A 58 -5.08 20.59 42.29
C VAL A 58 -3.63 20.15 42.37
N SER A 59 -2.69 20.96 41.90
CA SER A 59 -1.25 20.71 42.04
C SER A 59 -0.79 20.74 43.51
N ALA A 60 -1.32 21.66 44.32
CA ALA A 60 -0.94 21.84 45.72
C ALA A 60 -1.51 20.78 46.70
N LYS A 61 -2.68 20.18 46.41
CA LYS A 61 -3.33 19.16 47.27
C LYS A 61 -2.64 17.78 47.25
N VAL A 62 -1.69 17.58 46.33
CA VAL A 62 -1.02 16.30 46.08
C VAL A 62 0.26 16.12 46.92
N VAL A 63 0.76 17.18 47.56
CA VAL A 63 2.04 17.12 48.29
C VAL A 63 1.88 16.49 49.68
N THR A 64 1.86 15.15 49.72
CA THR A 64 2.54 14.43 50.81
C THR A 64 3.75 13.73 50.22
N LYS A 65 4.91 13.89 50.86
CA LYS A 65 6.26 13.58 50.36
C LYS A 65 6.58 12.08 50.10
N ARG A 66 5.56 11.25 49.85
CA ARG A 66 5.62 9.81 49.48
C ARG A 66 4.39 9.32 48.68
N ALA A 67 3.61 10.19 48.01
CA ALA A 67 2.48 9.73 47.20
C ALA A 67 2.96 9.03 45.92
N ASP A 68 2.49 7.80 45.69
CA ASP A 68 2.62 7.09 44.42
C ASP A 68 1.87 7.86 43.32
N TYR A 69 2.44 7.99 42.12
CA TYR A 69 1.82 8.73 41.00
C TYR A 69 0.42 8.19 40.67
N THR A 70 0.17 6.91 40.95
CA THR A 70 -1.15 6.28 40.80
C THR A 70 -2.18 6.82 41.81
N GLU A 71 -1.78 7.09 43.05
CA GLU A 71 -2.67 7.63 44.09
C GLU A 71 -2.92 9.12 43.85
N THR A 72 -1.91 9.88 43.43
CA THR A 72 -2.07 11.26 42.95
C THR A 72 -3.13 11.35 41.86
N ALA A 73 -2.99 10.52 40.82
CA ALA A 73 -3.92 10.49 39.71
C ALA A 73 -5.34 10.12 40.16
N LYS A 74 -5.47 9.18 41.09
CA LYS A 74 -6.76 8.73 41.63
C LYS A 74 -7.44 9.80 42.47
N ASP A 75 -6.67 10.58 43.23
CA ASP A 75 -7.22 11.67 44.04
C ASP A 75 -7.73 12.82 43.18
N LEU A 76 -7.08 13.12 42.05
CA LEU A 76 -7.64 14.01 41.04
C LEU A 76 -9.01 13.52 40.58
N VAL A 77 -9.13 12.26 40.13
CA VAL A 77 -10.40 11.71 39.66
C VAL A 77 -11.50 11.77 40.74
N LYS A 78 -11.18 11.45 42.00
CA LYS A 78 -12.14 11.59 43.12
C LYS A 78 -12.55 13.04 43.35
N SER A 79 -11.63 13.99 43.21
CA SER A 79 -11.92 15.40 43.42
C SER A 79 -12.81 15.97 42.32
N THR A 80 -12.60 15.56 41.07
CA THR A 80 -13.39 15.98 39.91
C THR A 80 -14.76 15.32 39.90
N PHE A 81 -14.82 14.02 40.24
CA PHE A 81 -16.05 13.23 40.23
C PHE A 81 -16.28 12.50 41.58
N PRO A 82 -16.64 13.22 42.66
CA PRO A 82 -16.73 12.65 44.01
C PRO A 82 -17.83 11.62 44.19
N LYS A 83 -18.79 11.56 43.26
CA LYS A 83 -19.90 10.61 43.27
C LYS A 83 -19.73 9.47 42.26
N ALA A 84 -18.72 9.52 41.41
CA ALA A 84 -18.50 8.48 40.41
C ALA A 84 -17.88 7.24 41.06
N THR A 85 -18.36 6.08 40.64
CA THR A 85 -17.65 4.82 40.85
C THR A 85 -16.75 4.58 39.66
N PHE A 86 -15.49 4.21 39.89
CA PHE A 86 -14.51 3.99 38.83
C PHE A 86 -13.44 2.99 39.29
N ARG A 87 -12.71 2.45 38.33
CA ARG A 87 -11.53 1.62 38.57
C ARG A 87 -10.33 2.16 37.81
N MET A 88 -9.15 2.00 38.37
CA MET A 88 -7.90 2.21 37.65
C MET A 88 -7.73 1.08 36.62
N VAL A 89 -7.18 1.40 35.46
CA VAL A 89 -6.77 0.41 34.45
C VAL A 89 -5.34 -0.04 34.79
N ASN A 90 -5.07 -1.34 34.68
CA ASN A 90 -3.84 -1.97 35.17
C ASN A 90 -2.60 -1.73 34.28
N ASP A 91 -2.73 -0.92 33.22
CA ASP A 91 -1.71 -0.67 32.20
C ASP A 91 -1.04 0.71 32.35
N HIS A 92 -1.08 1.29 33.55
CA HIS A 92 -0.38 2.54 33.82
C HIS A 92 1.15 2.37 33.69
N TYR A 93 1.83 3.38 33.19
CA TYR A 93 3.27 3.32 32.93
C TYR A 93 3.94 4.68 33.08
N VAL A 94 5.27 4.70 33.19
CA VAL A 94 6.09 5.92 33.12
C VAL A 94 6.75 5.94 31.75
N GLY A 95 6.47 6.99 30.97
CA GLY A 95 7.08 7.22 29.68
C GLY A 95 8.58 7.51 29.78
N THR A 96 9.30 7.34 28.68
CA THR A 96 10.74 7.66 28.61
C THR A 96 11.04 9.15 28.79
N ASN A 97 10.02 10.00 28.64
CA ASN A 97 10.05 11.44 28.96
C ASN A 97 9.87 11.74 30.46
N GLY A 98 9.69 10.72 31.31
CA GLY A 98 9.47 10.87 32.74
C GLY A 98 8.04 11.20 33.15
N ILE A 99 7.08 11.26 32.22
CA ILE A 99 5.67 11.48 32.52
C ILE A 99 4.99 10.15 32.83
N SER A 100 4.26 10.08 33.94
CA SER A 100 3.49 8.90 34.30
C SER A 100 2.08 9.00 33.74
N HIS A 101 1.58 7.93 33.13
CA HIS A 101 0.27 7.85 32.50
C HIS A 101 -0.62 6.89 33.30
N VAL A 102 -1.73 7.40 33.83
CA VAL A 102 -2.69 6.61 34.63
C VAL A 102 -4.09 6.77 34.04
N ASN A 103 -4.72 5.67 33.69
CA ASN A 103 -6.07 5.66 33.11
C ASN A 103 -7.08 5.10 34.10
N PHE A 104 -8.27 5.68 34.11
CA PHE A 104 -9.41 5.23 34.90
C PHE A 104 -10.62 5.01 34.00
N LYS A 105 -11.36 3.94 34.25
CA LYS A 105 -12.62 3.64 33.58
C LYS A 105 -13.76 3.86 34.56
N GLN A 106 -14.75 4.66 34.18
CA GLN A 106 -15.95 4.83 35.00
C GLN A 106 -16.74 3.51 35.03
N THR A 107 -17.38 3.23 36.15
CA THR A 107 -18.18 2.03 36.34
C THR A 107 -19.54 2.39 36.92
N VAL A 108 -20.57 1.62 36.58
CA VAL A 108 -21.91 1.69 37.16
C VAL A 108 -22.36 0.26 37.46
N ASN A 109 -22.87 0.01 38.66
CA ASN A 109 -23.28 -1.34 39.08
C ASN A 109 -22.19 -2.43 38.91
N GLY A 110 -20.91 -2.03 38.95
CA GLY A 110 -19.76 -2.91 38.70
C GLY A 110 -19.57 -3.32 37.23
N ILE A 111 -20.14 -2.57 36.29
CA ILE A 111 -19.96 -2.70 34.84
C ILE A 111 -19.28 -1.43 34.33
N ASP A 112 -18.35 -1.57 33.39
CA ASP A 112 -17.66 -0.43 32.78
C ASP A 112 -18.63 0.44 31.96
N ILE A 113 -18.39 1.74 31.90
CA ILE A 113 -18.95 2.61 30.85
C ILE A 113 -17.85 2.75 29.79
N ASP A 114 -18.00 2.10 28.64
CA ASP A 114 -16.87 1.76 27.77
C ASP A 114 -16.21 2.98 27.12
N ASN A 115 -16.96 4.07 26.91
CA ASN A 115 -16.48 5.34 26.36
C ASN A 115 -16.32 6.46 27.41
N ALA A 116 -16.35 6.13 28.70
CA ALA A 116 -16.18 7.08 29.80
C ALA A 116 -14.87 6.81 30.57
N ASP A 117 -13.83 7.52 30.14
CA ASP A 117 -12.45 7.38 30.59
C ASP A 117 -11.95 8.66 31.25
N PHE A 118 -11.01 8.53 32.15
CA PHE A 118 -10.27 9.65 32.72
C PHE A 118 -8.79 9.29 32.68
N ASN A 119 -8.02 10.01 31.87
CA ASN A 119 -6.57 9.84 31.80
C ASN A 119 -5.88 10.97 32.56
N VAL A 120 -4.92 10.64 33.41
CA VAL A 120 -4.14 11.59 34.17
C VAL A 120 -2.67 11.39 33.87
N ASN A 121 -2.01 12.47 33.48
CA ASN A 121 -0.59 12.51 33.24
C ASN A 121 0.08 13.21 34.42
N ILE A 122 1.07 12.57 35.04
CA ILE A 122 1.77 13.07 36.22
C ILE A 122 3.21 13.41 35.84
N GLY A 123 3.64 14.62 36.21
CA GLY A 123 4.98 15.12 35.98
C GLY A 123 6.04 14.36 36.78
N ALA A 124 7.31 14.49 36.41
CA ALA A 124 8.43 13.90 37.14
C ALA A 124 8.59 14.47 38.56
N ASP A 125 8.02 15.65 38.81
CA ASP A 125 7.88 16.29 40.13
C ASP A 125 6.78 15.66 41.00
N GLY A 126 5.95 14.77 40.42
CA GLY A 126 4.82 14.13 41.08
C GLY A 126 3.52 14.94 41.02
N GLU A 127 3.50 16.08 40.33
CA GLU A 127 2.31 16.93 40.18
C GLU A 127 1.47 16.51 38.97
N VAL A 128 0.19 16.90 38.95
CA VAL A 128 -0.67 16.68 37.79
C VAL A 128 -0.16 17.55 36.64
N PHE A 129 0.33 16.91 35.59
CA PHE A 129 0.85 17.57 34.40
C PHE A 129 -0.27 17.92 33.40
N SER A 130 -1.20 17.00 33.16
CA SER A 130 -2.40 17.25 32.35
C SER A 130 -3.40 16.13 32.55
N TYR A 131 -4.65 16.33 32.12
CA TYR A 131 -5.63 15.25 32.15
C TYR A 131 -6.69 15.39 31.07
N GLY A 132 -7.24 14.24 30.66
CA GLY A 132 -8.42 14.17 29.80
C GLY A 132 -9.56 13.45 30.52
N ASN A 133 -10.78 13.81 30.18
CA ASN A 133 -11.98 13.33 30.85
C ASN A 133 -13.15 13.16 29.89
N SER A 134 -13.77 11.98 29.92
CA SER A 134 -15.08 11.69 29.33
C SER A 134 -16.04 10.99 30.32
N PHE A 135 -15.80 11.10 31.63
CA PHE A 135 -16.72 10.57 32.64
C PHE A 135 -18.13 11.13 32.47
N TYR A 136 -19.11 10.23 32.55
CA TYR A 136 -20.53 10.55 32.54
C TYR A 136 -20.96 11.15 33.89
N ASP A 137 -21.54 12.35 33.85
CA ASP A 137 -22.00 13.10 35.03
C ASP A 137 -23.53 13.12 35.19
N GLY A 138 -24.25 12.49 34.25
CA GLY A 138 -25.70 12.44 34.25
C GLY A 138 -26.31 11.42 35.21
N LYS A 139 -27.57 11.04 34.95
CA LYS A 139 -28.35 10.20 35.87
C LYS A 139 -27.88 8.75 35.82
N ILE A 140 -27.41 8.23 36.96
CA ILE A 140 -27.00 6.85 37.12
C ILE A 140 -28.23 5.93 37.31
N PRO A 141 -28.36 4.81 36.56
CA PRO A 141 -29.43 3.85 36.73
C PRO A 141 -29.31 3.07 38.05
N GLY A 142 -30.44 2.56 38.55
CA GLY A 142 -30.46 1.70 39.75
C GLY A 142 -29.78 0.34 39.52
N PRO A 143 -29.71 -0.52 40.55
CA PRO A 143 -29.13 -1.85 40.45
C PRO A 143 -29.80 -2.70 39.36
N LEU A 144 -29.00 -3.40 38.57
CA LEU A 144 -29.49 -4.28 37.51
C LEU A 144 -30.10 -5.57 38.05
N THR A 145 -31.16 -6.02 37.39
CA THR A 145 -31.79 -7.33 37.53
C THR A 145 -31.57 -8.15 36.27
N LYS A 146 -31.68 -9.48 36.37
CA LYS A 146 -31.52 -10.39 35.21
C LYS A 146 -32.55 -10.14 34.09
N ARG A 147 -33.63 -9.40 34.35
CA ARG A 147 -34.66 -9.08 33.34
C ARG A 147 -34.33 -7.82 32.53
N ASP A 148 -33.27 -7.10 32.89
CA ASP A 148 -32.88 -5.85 32.21
C ASP A 148 -31.97 -6.11 30.99
N GLU A 149 -31.62 -7.37 30.72
CA GLU A 149 -30.74 -7.80 29.62
C GLU A 149 -31.36 -8.95 28.82
N LYS A 150 -31.19 -8.91 27.49
CA LYS A 150 -31.46 -10.00 26.56
C LYS A 150 -30.28 -10.97 26.50
N ASP A 151 -30.51 -12.14 25.93
CA ASP A 151 -29.45 -13.14 25.76
C ASP A 151 -28.33 -12.59 24.86
N PRO A 152 -27.05 -12.78 25.21
CA PRO A 152 -25.94 -12.34 24.36
C PRO A 152 -25.99 -12.93 22.94
N VAL A 153 -26.57 -14.13 22.73
CA VAL A 153 -26.78 -14.69 21.39
C VAL A 153 -27.74 -13.83 20.57
N ASP A 154 -28.77 -13.28 21.19
CA ASP A 154 -29.70 -12.37 20.51
C ASP A 154 -28.98 -11.06 20.15
N ALA A 155 -28.10 -10.54 21.02
CA ALA A 155 -27.28 -9.38 20.68
C ALA A 155 -26.31 -9.64 19.50
N LEU A 156 -25.73 -10.84 19.39
CA LEU A 156 -24.94 -11.23 18.24
C LEU A 156 -25.79 -11.27 16.97
N LYS A 157 -27.02 -11.81 17.04
CA LYS A 157 -27.93 -11.84 15.88
C LYS A 157 -28.32 -10.45 15.43
N ASP A 158 -28.70 -9.57 16.36
CA ASP A 158 -29.01 -8.16 16.05
C ASP A 158 -27.80 -7.46 15.41
N THR A 159 -26.58 -7.74 15.89
CA THR A 159 -25.35 -7.22 15.28
C THR A 159 -25.20 -7.68 13.83
N VAL A 160 -25.42 -8.97 13.58
CA VAL A 160 -25.34 -9.57 12.24
C VAL A 160 -26.43 -9.03 11.33
N ASP A 161 -27.66 -8.89 11.81
CA ASP A 161 -28.81 -8.50 11.01
C ASP A 161 -28.80 -7.00 10.70
N VAL A 162 -28.63 -6.15 11.72
CA VAL A 162 -28.62 -4.67 11.57
C VAL A 162 -27.45 -4.22 10.71
N LEU A 163 -26.25 -4.77 10.93
CA LEU A 163 -25.06 -4.44 10.15
C LEU A 163 -24.90 -5.33 8.92
N SER A 164 -25.84 -6.23 8.65
CA SER A 164 -25.77 -7.16 7.52
C SER A 164 -24.40 -7.88 7.42
N LEU A 165 -23.85 -8.34 8.55
CA LEU A 165 -22.51 -8.94 8.60
C LEU A 165 -22.48 -10.31 7.89
N PRO A 166 -21.34 -10.72 7.30
CA PRO A 166 -21.16 -12.03 6.68
C PRO A 166 -20.96 -13.17 7.71
N VAL A 167 -21.71 -13.17 8.81
CA VAL A 167 -21.53 -14.10 9.92
C VAL A 167 -22.74 -15.03 10.04
N GLU A 168 -22.51 -16.34 10.04
CA GLU A 168 -23.57 -17.32 10.33
C GLU A 168 -23.72 -17.46 11.86
N ALA A 169 -24.84 -16.99 12.42
CA ALA A 169 -25.10 -17.01 13.87
C ALA A 169 -26.26 -17.93 14.32
N ASP A 170 -26.93 -18.65 13.40
CA ASP A 170 -28.10 -19.48 13.72
C ASP A 170 -27.84 -20.57 14.77
N LYS A 171 -26.63 -21.10 14.78
CA LYS A 171 -26.19 -22.16 15.71
C LYS A 171 -25.33 -21.61 16.86
N ALA A 172 -25.26 -20.29 16.99
CA ALA A 172 -24.44 -19.64 17.99
C ALA A 172 -24.87 -20.04 19.40
N LYS A 173 -23.90 -20.27 20.27
CA LYS A 173 -24.07 -20.50 21.70
C LYS A 173 -23.12 -19.59 22.46
N ALA A 174 -23.61 -18.94 23.51
CA ALA A 174 -22.80 -18.13 24.40
C ALA A 174 -22.17 -19.00 25.49
N GLU A 175 -20.84 -19.04 25.54
CA GLU A 175 -20.06 -19.69 26.59
C GLU A 175 -19.47 -18.62 27.51
N LYS A 176 -19.77 -18.71 28.80
CA LYS A 176 -19.34 -17.69 29.77
C LYS A 176 -17.83 -17.75 30.00
N LYS A 177 -17.13 -16.65 29.73
CA LYS A 177 -15.69 -16.47 29.96
C LYS A 177 -15.43 -15.89 31.35
N SER A 178 -16.20 -14.87 31.73
CA SER A 178 -16.19 -14.27 33.07
C SER A 178 -17.55 -13.65 33.41
N LYS A 179 -17.66 -12.92 34.52
CA LYS A 179 -18.89 -12.20 34.86
C LYS A 179 -19.24 -11.24 33.70
N ASN A 180 -20.44 -11.41 33.15
CA ASN A 180 -21.00 -10.62 32.06
C ASN A 180 -20.15 -10.57 30.77
N HIS A 181 -19.33 -11.60 30.52
CA HIS A 181 -18.50 -11.71 29.33
C HIS A 181 -18.57 -13.13 28.78
N TYR A 182 -18.88 -13.25 27.51
CA TYR A 182 -19.15 -14.50 26.80
C TYR A 182 -18.33 -14.57 25.52
N THR A 183 -17.94 -15.77 25.14
CA THR A 183 -17.43 -16.07 23.80
C THR A 183 -18.48 -16.90 23.07
N PHE A 184 -18.63 -16.71 21.76
CA PHE A 184 -19.60 -17.45 20.97
C PHE A 184 -18.97 -18.65 20.29
N THR A 185 -19.64 -19.80 20.39
CA THR A 185 -19.31 -21.01 19.62
C THR A 185 -20.42 -21.33 18.63
N GLY A 186 -20.11 -22.10 17.57
CA GLY A 186 -21.09 -22.44 16.53
C GLY A 186 -21.34 -21.34 15.49
N THR A 187 -20.52 -20.28 15.48
CA THR A 187 -20.51 -19.24 14.44
C THR A 187 -19.60 -19.61 13.27
N LYS A 188 -19.83 -19.02 12.09
CA LYS A 188 -18.90 -19.03 10.94
C LYS A 188 -18.81 -17.66 10.30
N GLY A 189 -17.78 -17.44 9.47
CA GLY A 189 -17.55 -16.16 8.78
C GLY A 189 -16.73 -15.16 9.58
N THR A 190 -16.14 -15.59 10.70
CA THR A 190 -15.24 -14.79 11.55
C THR A 190 -13.87 -15.47 11.66
N VAL A 191 -12.81 -14.68 11.80
CA VAL A 191 -11.43 -15.16 11.95
C VAL A 191 -11.21 -15.70 13.36
N SER A 192 -11.68 -14.97 14.35
CA SER A 192 -11.68 -15.35 15.76
C SER A 192 -13.11 -15.56 16.26
N LYS A 193 -13.26 -16.29 17.38
CA LYS A 193 -14.59 -16.48 17.99
C LYS A 193 -15.12 -15.12 18.45
N PRO A 194 -16.33 -14.71 18.03
CA PRO A 194 -16.91 -13.46 18.50
C PRO A 194 -17.05 -13.45 20.02
N GLU A 195 -16.97 -12.27 20.62
CA GLU A 195 -17.16 -12.09 22.06
C GLU A 195 -18.30 -11.10 22.33
N ALA A 196 -18.98 -11.26 23.46
CA ALA A 196 -19.94 -10.28 23.97
C ALA A 196 -19.62 -9.94 25.42
N LYS A 197 -19.46 -8.65 25.70
CA LYS A 197 -19.30 -8.12 27.06
C LYS A 197 -20.42 -7.14 27.36
N LEU A 198 -21.11 -7.34 28.48
CA LEU A 198 -22.09 -6.36 28.93
C LEU A 198 -21.35 -5.11 29.41
N THR A 199 -21.74 -3.97 28.87
CA THR A 199 -21.13 -2.68 29.15
C THR A 199 -22.20 -1.59 29.16
N TYR A 200 -21.91 -0.47 29.79
CA TYR A 200 -22.62 0.76 29.50
C TYR A 200 -21.90 1.53 28.39
N ILE A 201 -22.64 2.37 27.68
CA ILE A 201 -22.09 3.35 26.76
C ILE A 201 -22.91 4.64 26.86
N VAL A 202 -22.26 5.79 26.69
CA VAL A 202 -22.96 7.06 26.54
C VAL A 202 -23.22 7.30 25.05
N ASP A 203 -24.48 7.47 24.68
CA ASP A 203 -24.90 7.64 23.29
C ASP A 203 -24.78 9.10 22.79
N GLU A 204 -25.19 9.34 21.55
CA GLU A 204 -25.18 10.66 20.92
C GLU A 204 -26.01 11.73 21.65
N ASN A 205 -27.02 11.31 22.39
CA ASN A 205 -27.91 12.17 23.17
C ASN A 205 -27.39 12.41 24.59
N LYS A 206 -26.15 11.97 24.89
CA LYS A 206 -25.56 11.97 26.22
C LYS A 206 -26.38 11.18 27.23
N GLU A 207 -27.02 10.10 26.80
CA GLU A 207 -27.73 9.18 27.67
C GLU A 207 -26.94 7.90 27.89
N LEU A 208 -26.95 7.41 29.13
CA LEU A 208 -26.31 6.16 29.47
C LEU A 208 -27.19 4.97 29.06
N LYS A 209 -26.69 4.11 28.17
CA LYS A 209 -27.37 2.90 27.69
C LYS A 209 -26.65 1.65 28.17
N LEU A 210 -27.40 0.67 28.68
CA LEU A 210 -26.88 -0.68 28.91
C LEU A 210 -26.83 -1.41 27.57
N THR A 211 -25.68 -1.98 27.23
CA THR A 211 -25.41 -2.61 25.93
C THR A 211 -24.65 -3.91 26.07
N TRP A 212 -24.83 -4.79 25.09
CA TRP A 212 -23.85 -5.81 24.77
C TRP A 212 -22.86 -5.24 23.77
N ARG A 213 -21.59 -5.15 24.14
CA ARG A 213 -20.51 -4.92 23.18
C ARG A 213 -20.16 -6.25 22.53
N VAL A 214 -20.60 -6.42 21.30
CA VAL A 214 -20.32 -7.57 20.46
C VAL A 214 -19.09 -7.27 19.61
N GLU A 215 -18.07 -8.11 19.74
CA GLU A 215 -16.80 -7.98 19.05
C GLU A 215 -16.70 -9.04 17.95
N THR A 216 -16.50 -8.60 16.71
CA THR A 216 -16.41 -9.47 15.53
C THR A 216 -15.23 -9.11 14.65
N ASP A 217 -14.38 -10.10 14.41
CA ASP A 217 -13.28 -10.07 13.43
C ASP A 217 -13.73 -10.78 12.15
N ILE A 218 -14.08 -10.01 11.11
CA ILE A 218 -14.62 -10.51 9.83
C ILE A 218 -13.62 -10.36 8.68
N VAL A 219 -12.32 -10.47 8.97
CA VAL A 219 -11.20 -10.30 8.02
C VAL A 219 -10.94 -8.84 7.65
N ASP A 220 -11.89 -8.22 6.94
CA ASP A 220 -11.71 -6.88 6.38
C ASP A 220 -11.96 -5.76 7.41
N ASN A 221 -12.71 -6.07 8.47
CA ASN A 221 -13.03 -5.14 9.55
C ASN A 221 -12.97 -5.86 10.91
N TRP A 222 -12.60 -5.10 11.94
CA TRP A 222 -12.69 -5.54 13.33
C TRP A 222 -13.61 -4.58 14.08
N LEU A 223 -14.81 -5.07 14.36
CA LEU A 223 -15.89 -4.23 14.87
C LEU A 223 -16.12 -4.46 16.36
N LEU A 224 -16.26 -3.36 17.10
CA LEU A 224 -16.95 -3.31 18.39
C LEU A 224 -18.34 -2.71 18.17
N THR A 225 -19.36 -3.55 18.21
CA THR A 225 -20.76 -3.13 18.03
C THR A 225 -21.46 -3.09 19.38
N TYR A 226 -22.00 -1.93 19.76
CA TYR A 226 -22.75 -1.75 21.00
C TYR A 226 -24.24 -1.91 20.72
N VAL A 227 -24.81 -3.04 21.10
CA VAL A 227 -26.25 -3.33 20.91
C VAL A 227 -26.98 -3.10 22.22
N ASN A 228 -28.14 -2.43 22.18
CA ASN A 228 -28.97 -2.23 23.37
C ASN A 228 -29.25 -3.57 24.07
N ALA A 229 -28.98 -3.64 25.37
CA ALA A 229 -29.14 -4.87 26.13
C ALA A 229 -30.61 -5.22 26.39
N ALA A 230 -31.55 -4.27 26.37
CA ALA A 230 -32.97 -4.51 26.66
C ALA A 230 -33.86 -4.50 25.41
N LYS A 231 -33.46 -3.82 24.33
CA LYS A 231 -34.21 -3.76 23.08
C LYS A 231 -33.58 -4.62 21.99
N THR A 232 -34.42 -5.26 21.19
CA THR A 232 -34.02 -5.96 19.97
C THR A 232 -33.80 -4.93 18.85
N ASP A 233 -32.86 -5.22 17.95
CA ASP A 233 -32.56 -4.46 16.72
C ASP A 233 -32.07 -3.01 16.91
N GLU A 234 -31.58 -2.65 18.10
CA GLU A 234 -31.07 -1.30 18.38
C GLU A 234 -29.54 -1.33 18.55
N VAL A 235 -28.80 -0.95 17.51
CA VAL A 235 -27.36 -0.67 17.57
C VAL A 235 -27.17 0.78 18.00
N VAL A 236 -26.48 0.97 19.13
CA VAL A 236 -26.22 2.27 19.77
C VAL A 236 -24.94 2.91 19.23
N GLY A 237 -23.97 2.11 18.80
CA GLY A 237 -22.77 2.61 18.14
C GLY A 237 -21.87 1.50 17.64
N VAL A 238 -20.99 1.85 16.71
CA VAL A 238 -19.98 0.93 16.14
C VAL A 238 -18.62 1.62 16.16
N VAL A 239 -17.60 0.89 16.60
CA VAL A 239 -16.19 1.26 16.43
C VAL A 239 -15.56 0.25 15.50
N ASP A 240 -15.05 0.69 14.37
CA ASP A 240 -14.22 -0.11 13.47
C ASP A 240 -12.75 0.19 13.75
N TYR A 241 -11.96 -0.85 14.02
CA TYR A 241 -10.51 -0.72 14.20
C TYR A 241 -9.75 -0.65 12.87
N VAL A 242 -10.42 -0.85 11.73
CA VAL A 242 -9.82 -0.75 10.39
C VAL A 242 -10.35 0.50 9.67
N ASN A 243 -9.46 1.35 9.16
CA ASN A 243 -9.82 2.39 8.19
C ASN A 243 -9.43 1.90 6.79
N GLU A 244 -10.39 1.82 5.87
CA GLU A 244 -10.14 1.48 4.46
C GLU A 244 -9.82 2.75 3.65
N ALA A 245 -8.74 2.72 2.85
CA ALA A 245 -8.50 3.74 1.84
C ALA A 245 -8.99 3.27 0.47
N THR A 246 -9.71 4.13 -0.25
CA THR A 246 -10.22 3.83 -1.60
C THR A 246 -9.70 4.81 -2.63
N TYR A 247 -9.45 4.30 -3.84
CA TYR A 247 -8.91 5.07 -4.97
C TYR A 247 -9.75 4.82 -6.21
N LYS A 248 -10.42 5.87 -6.74
CA LYS A 248 -11.10 5.79 -8.04
C LYS A 248 -10.09 6.08 -9.14
N VAL A 249 -9.62 5.06 -9.86
CA VAL A 249 -8.49 5.16 -10.81
C VAL A 249 -8.71 4.25 -12.01
N TYR A 250 -7.97 4.47 -13.10
CA TYR A 250 -7.71 3.42 -14.06
C TYR A 250 -6.79 2.40 -13.36
N PRO A 251 -7.26 1.16 -13.14
CA PRO A 251 -6.52 0.18 -12.36
C PRO A 251 -5.24 -0.26 -13.07
N TRP A 252 -4.32 -0.84 -12.30
CA TRP A 252 -3.10 -1.43 -12.82
C TRP A 252 -3.38 -2.35 -14.03
N GLY A 253 -2.54 -2.28 -15.06
CA GLY A 253 -2.74 -2.97 -16.33
C GLY A 253 -3.62 -2.23 -17.36
N VAL A 254 -4.36 -1.18 -16.96
CA VAL A 254 -5.01 -0.26 -17.92
C VAL A 254 -4.05 0.85 -18.29
N ASN A 255 -3.52 0.82 -19.53
CA ASN A 255 -2.52 1.79 -19.97
C ASN A 255 -3.05 3.22 -20.00
N ASP A 256 -4.24 3.44 -20.57
CA ASP A 256 -4.79 4.77 -20.79
C ASP A 256 -6.32 4.73 -20.89
N PRO A 257 -7.01 5.88 -20.86
CA PRO A 257 -8.47 5.96 -20.91
C PRO A 257 -9.16 5.29 -22.12
N SER A 258 -8.43 5.02 -23.21
CA SER A 258 -8.99 4.31 -24.36
C SER A 258 -8.96 2.78 -24.22
N LYS A 259 -8.21 2.24 -23.26
CA LYS A 259 -8.01 0.79 -23.09
C LYS A 259 -8.82 0.19 -21.94
N GLY A 260 -9.50 1.02 -21.16
CA GLY A 260 -10.25 0.55 -20.00
C GLY A 260 -11.10 1.64 -19.36
N SER A 261 -11.66 1.32 -18.21
CA SER A 261 -12.50 2.22 -17.42
C SER A 261 -11.95 2.34 -16.02
N ARG A 262 -12.32 3.43 -15.34
CA ARG A 262 -11.95 3.63 -13.94
C ARG A 262 -12.77 2.72 -13.04
N SER A 263 -12.18 2.29 -11.94
CA SER A 263 -12.83 1.55 -10.85
C SER A 263 -12.32 2.05 -9.50
N THR A 264 -13.09 1.78 -8.45
CA THR A 264 -12.66 2.05 -7.06
C THR A 264 -11.90 0.82 -6.55
N ILE A 265 -10.65 1.01 -6.17
CA ILE A 265 -9.76 0.00 -5.59
C ILE A 265 -9.57 0.31 -4.10
N SER A 266 -9.74 -0.70 -3.23
CA SER A 266 -9.54 -0.57 -1.78
C SER A 266 -8.17 -1.14 -1.39
N ASN A 267 -7.46 -0.44 -0.49
CA ASN A 267 -6.17 -0.83 0.10
C ASN A 267 -5.18 -1.49 -0.90
N PRO A 268 -4.82 -0.80 -2.00
CA PRO A 268 -4.09 -1.40 -3.12
C PRO A 268 -2.60 -1.72 -2.88
N TRP A 269 -2.08 -1.38 -1.70
CA TRP A 269 -0.68 -1.55 -1.34
C TRP A 269 -0.32 -3.01 -1.08
N ASN A 270 0.91 -3.37 -1.45
CA ASN A 270 1.51 -4.62 -0.99
C ASN A 270 2.25 -4.35 0.32
N LEU A 271 1.85 -5.01 1.43
CA LEU A 271 2.43 -4.75 2.76
C LEU A 271 3.88 -5.25 2.94
N GLU A 272 4.40 -6.08 2.03
CA GLU A 272 5.83 -6.44 2.02
C GLU A 272 6.68 -5.27 1.48
N ALA A 273 6.18 -4.58 0.45
CA ALA A 273 6.87 -3.45 -0.16
C ALA A 273 6.54 -2.10 0.49
N SER A 274 5.32 -1.96 1.00
CA SER A 274 4.75 -0.75 1.61
C SER A 274 4.19 -1.10 2.99
N GLU A 275 5.09 -1.44 3.91
CA GLU A 275 4.75 -1.87 5.28
C GLU A 275 3.92 -0.85 6.07
N PHE A 276 4.08 0.44 5.75
CA PHE A 276 3.31 1.54 6.34
C PHE A 276 2.06 1.89 5.53
N THR A 277 1.66 1.07 4.56
CA THR A 277 0.76 1.45 3.46
C THR A 277 1.35 2.59 2.61
N TRP A 278 0.59 3.11 1.65
CA TRP A 278 1.02 4.27 0.86
C TRP A 278 0.80 5.61 1.57
N LEU A 279 0.06 5.62 2.68
CA LEU A 279 -0.41 6.84 3.36
C LEU A 279 0.30 7.09 4.70
N SER A 280 1.42 6.42 4.96
CA SER A 280 2.28 6.71 6.10
C SER A 280 3.74 6.58 5.73
N ASP A 281 4.61 7.26 6.47
CA ASP A 281 6.07 7.13 6.44
C ASP A 281 6.62 6.40 7.69
N GLY A 282 5.75 5.76 8.45
CA GLY A 282 6.05 5.08 9.72
C GLY A 282 6.12 6.02 10.93
N SER A 283 6.24 7.34 10.72
CA SER A 283 6.19 8.35 11.79
C SER A 283 4.87 9.13 11.78
N ASN A 284 4.37 9.44 10.59
CA ASN A 284 3.15 10.20 10.37
C ASN A 284 2.18 9.37 9.53
N ASN A 285 0.88 9.52 9.82
CA ASN A 285 -0.19 9.06 8.95
C ASN A 285 -0.76 10.27 8.19
N TYR A 286 -1.10 10.07 6.93
CA TYR A 286 -1.56 11.12 6.02
C TYR A 286 -2.96 10.82 5.53
N THR A 287 -3.81 11.84 5.50
CA THR A 287 -5.14 11.82 4.86
C THR A 287 -5.11 12.33 3.43
N THR A 288 -3.92 12.42 2.83
CA THR A 288 -3.66 12.99 1.51
C THR A 288 -2.72 12.09 0.70
N THR A 289 -2.48 12.41 -0.57
CA THR A 289 -1.61 11.66 -1.51
C THR A 289 -0.12 11.83 -1.18
N ARG A 290 0.26 11.38 0.02
CA ARG A 290 1.61 11.42 0.58
C ARG A 290 1.84 10.20 1.48
N GLY A 291 3.03 9.61 1.40
CA GLY A 291 3.51 8.62 2.36
C GLY A 291 4.94 8.24 2.06
N ASN A 292 5.32 7.00 2.38
CA ASN A 292 6.70 6.58 2.35
C ASN A 292 7.32 6.66 0.94
N ASN A 293 6.60 6.22 -0.08
CA ASN A 293 7.14 5.98 -1.43
C ASN A 293 7.09 7.24 -2.32
N GLY A 294 6.19 8.19 -2.01
CA GLY A 294 5.99 9.37 -2.83
C GLY A 294 5.09 10.44 -2.21
N ILE A 295 5.17 11.64 -2.78
CA ILE A 295 4.27 12.76 -2.51
C ILE A 295 3.76 13.33 -3.85
N ALA A 296 2.44 13.32 -4.03
CA ALA A 296 1.81 13.82 -5.25
C ALA A 296 1.11 15.17 -5.00
N GLN A 297 1.20 16.04 -6.00
CA GLN A 297 0.61 17.39 -5.99
C GLN A 297 0.47 17.94 -7.40
N VAL A 298 -0.36 18.96 -7.58
CA VAL A 298 -0.27 19.78 -8.79
C VAL A 298 0.95 20.71 -8.74
N ASN A 299 1.49 21.07 -9.90
CA ASN A 299 2.51 22.11 -9.99
C ASN A 299 2.29 23.08 -11.18
N PRO A 300 1.19 23.85 -11.20
CA PRO A 300 0.86 24.71 -12.34
C PRO A 300 1.89 25.82 -12.61
N SER A 301 2.72 26.16 -11.62
CA SER A 301 3.79 27.15 -11.79
C SER A 301 5.02 26.61 -12.53
N GLY A 302 5.20 25.28 -12.55
CA GLY A 302 6.44 24.65 -13.02
C GLY A 302 7.66 24.89 -12.11
N GLY A 303 7.45 25.46 -10.92
CA GLY A 303 8.50 25.76 -9.95
C GLY A 303 9.01 24.54 -9.18
N SER A 304 9.92 24.77 -8.23
CA SER A 304 10.52 23.72 -7.41
C SER A 304 9.71 23.36 -6.15
N THR A 305 8.77 24.20 -5.73
CA THR A 305 7.95 23.97 -4.55
C THR A 305 7.03 22.76 -4.77
N TYR A 306 6.99 21.86 -3.79
CA TYR A 306 6.09 20.70 -3.81
C TYR A 306 5.41 20.44 -2.46
N LEU A 307 6.11 20.60 -1.33
CA LEU A 307 5.57 20.30 0.00
C LEU A 307 4.25 21.05 0.29
N SER A 308 4.20 22.35 0.00
CA SER A 308 3.02 23.20 0.22
C SER A 308 2.07 23.29 -0.98
N ASN A 309 2.38 22.63 -2.10
CA ASN A 309 1.50 22.64 -3.26
C ASN A 309 0.22 21.85 -2.97
N TYR A 310 -0.83 22.22 -3.69
CA TYR A 310 -2.14 21.63 -3.51
C TYR A 310 -2.15 20.12 -3.83
N ARG A 311 -2.81 19.37 -2.96
CA ARG A 311 -3.16 17.96 -3.11
C ARG A 311 -4.50 17.69 -2.41
N PRO A 312 -5.29 16.73 -2.90
CA PRO A 312 -6.56 16.39 -2.25
C PRO A 312 -6.32 15.83 -0.85
N ASP A 313 -7.14 16.25 0.11
CA ASP A 313 -7.16 15.76 1.48
C ASP A 313 -8.54 15.16 1.77
N SER A 314 -8.56 13.93 2.28
CA SER A 314 -9.75 13.13 2.56
C SER A 314 -9.59 12.43 3.90
N SER A 315 -10.22 12.97 4.95
CA SER A 315 -10.16 12.40 6.30
C SER A 315 -10.76 10.99 6.40
N SER A 316 -11.66 10.64 5.47
CA SER A 316 -12.24 9.30 5.33
C SER A 316 -11.41 8.37 4.44
N LEU A 317 -10.25 8.83 3.95
CA LEU A 317 -9.35 8.11 3.05
C LEU A 317 -9.99 7.68 1.72
N LYS A 318 -11.09 8.32 1.32
CA LYS A 318 -11.77 8.10 0.04
C LYS A 318 -11.25 9.07 -1.01
N PHE A 319 -10.30 8.64 -1.83
CA PHE A 319 -9.73 9.38 -2.95
C PHE A 319 -10.50 9.08 -4.24
N GLU A 320 -11.78 9.44 -4.23
CA GLU A 320 -12.74 9.08 -5.28
C GLU A 320 -13.21 10.30 -6.06
N TYR A 321 -12.35 10.85 -6.91
CA TYR A 321 -12.62 12.09 -7.65
C TYR A 321 -13.12 11.84 -9.06
N ASP A 322 -13.99 12.69 -9.59
CA ASP A 322 -14.53 12.53 -10.94
C ASP A 322 -13.55 12.98 -12.03
N TYR A 323 -13.60 12.26 -13.15
CA TYR A 323 -12.83 12.55 -14.36
C TYR A 323 -13.56 11.98 -15.56
N SER A 324 -13.55 12.73 -16.65
CA SER A 324 -14.02 12.33 -17.97
C SER A 324 -13.02 12.83 -19.01
N THR A 325 -12.80 12.04 -20.07
CA THR A 325 -11.94 12.44 -21.20
C THR A 325 -12.53 13.60 -22.01
N SER A 326 -13.79 13.98 -21.77
CA SER A 326 -14.43 15.15 -22.38
C SER A 326 -14.24 16.45 -21.59
N THR A 327 -13.66 16.40 -20.38
CA THR A 327 -13.48 17.58 -19.54
C THR A 327 -12.41 18.50 -20.11
N THR A 328 -12.74 19.78 -20.32
CA THR A 328 -11.87 20.76 -21.00
C THR A 328 -10.95 21.57 -20.08
N THR A 329 -11.21 21.58 -18.78
CA THR A 329 -10.46 22.39 -17.81
C THR A 329 -9.60 21.47 -16.92
N PRO A 330 -8.28 21.37 -17.13
CA PRO A 330 -7.39 20.50 -16.35
C PRO A 330 -7.52 20.64 -14.83
N THR A 331 -7.62 21.89 -14.36
CA THR A 331 -7.78 22.20 -12.94
C THR A 331 -9.04 21.58 -12.32
N SER A 332 -10.10 21.34 -13.10
CA SER A 332 -11.36 20.79 -12.56
C SER A 332 -11.29 19.29 -12.27
N TYR A 333 -10.29 18.57 -12.79
CA TYR A 333 -10.06 17.15 -12.51
C TYR A 333 -8.70 16.89 -11.86
N ARG A 334 -8.04 17.93 -11.34
CA ARG A 334 -6.69 17.83 -10.75
C ARG A 334 -6.61 16.82 -9.61
N ASP A 335 -7.67 16.66 -8.81
CA ASP A 335 -7.70 15.69 -7.72
C ASP A 335 -7.64 14.25 -8.25
N ALA A 336 -8.38 13.95 -9.33
CA ALA A 336 -8.31 12.65 -10.01
C ALA A 336 -6.94 12.42 -10.67
N SER A 337 -6.34 13.46 -11.24
CA SER A 337 -5.00 13.41 -11.85
C SER A 337 -3.91 13.10 -10.82
N ILE A 338 -3.88 13.84 -9.70
CA ILE A 338 -2.95 13.61 -8.59
C ILE A 338 -3.15 12.20 -8.03
N THR A 339 -4.40 11.78 -7.82
CA THR A 339 -4.73 10.45 -7.28
C THR A 339 -4.28 9.32 -8.23
N GLN A 340 -4.49 9.47 -9.54
CA GLN A 340 -4.03 8.50 -10.53
C GLN A 340 -2.50 8.40 -10.56
N LEU A 341 -1.80 9.53 -10.58
CA LEU A 341 -0.34 9.56 -10.57
C LEU A 341 0.22 8.88 -9.31
N PHE A 342 -0.36 9.22 -8.14
CA PHE A 342 0.00 8.61 -6.87
C PHE A 342 -0.22 7.10 -6.89
N TYR A 343 -1.39 6.64 -7.35
CA TYR A 343 -1.71 5.20 -7.44
C TYR A 343 -0.73 4.45 -8.36
N THR A 344 -0.50 4.94 -9.57
CA THR A 344 0.36 4.26 -10.55
C THR A 344 1.81 4.20 -10.06
N ALA A 345 2.34 5.30 -9.51
CA ALA A 345 3.70 5.34 -8.98
C ALA A 345 3.89 4.40 -7.78
N ASN A 346 2.93 4.34 -6.85
CA ASN A 346 3.02 3.44 -5.70
C ASN A 346 2.84 1.96 -6.09
N LYS A 347 1.90 1.60 -7.01
CA LYS A 347 1.84 0.23 -7.55
C LYS A 347 3.16 -0.18 -8.19
N TYR A 348 3.80 0.74 -8.90
CA TYR A 348 5.06 0.43 -9.57
C TYR A 348 6.23 0.32 -8.60
N HIS A 349 6.30 1.16 -7.56
CA HIS A 349 7.21 0.96 -6.43
C HIS A 349 7.06 -0.45 -5.86
N ASP A 350 5.83 -0.86 -5.52
CA ASP A 350 5.57 -2.16 -4.91
C ASP A 350 6.01 -3.31 -5.82
N LEU A 351 5.71 -3.22 -7.12
CA LEU A 351 6.15 -4.22 -8.08
C LEU A 351 7.68 -4.27 -8.21
N LEU A 352 8.36 -3.12 -8.29
CA LEU A 352 9.82 -3.06 -8.38
C LEU A 352 10.47 -3.61 -7.12
N TYR A 353 9.89 -3.36 -5.94
CA TYR A 353 10.34 -3.92 -4.67
C TYR A 353 10.34 -5.44 -4.69
N LEU A 354 9.21 -6.05 -5.08
CA LEU A 354 9.09 -7.51 -5.22
C LEU A 354 10.09 -8.09 -6.22
N LEU A 355 10.44 -7.32 -7.26
CA LEU A 355 11.47 -7.70 -8.25
C LEU A 355 12.91 -7.42 -7.78
N GLY A 356 13.11 -6.83 -6.60
CA GLY A 356 14.41 -6.66 -5.95
C GLY A 356 14.96 -5.23 -5.93
N PHE A 357 14.18 -4.21 -6.34
CA PHE A 357 14.55 -2.81 -6.11
C PHE A 357 14.11 -2.37 -4.71
N THR A 358 14.87 -2.84 -3.72
CA THR A 358 14.66 -2.59 -2.29
C THR A 358 15.47 -1.38 -1.82
N GLU A 359 15.40 -1.09 -0.52
CA GLU A 359 16.11 0.01 0.13
C GLU A 359 17.62 -0.09 -0.11
N GLN A 360 18.22 -1.27 0.07
CA GLN A 360 19.66 -1.49 -0.18
C GLN A 360 20.03 -1.31 -1.65
N ALA A 361 19.09 -1.56 -2.56
CA ALA A 361 19.26 -1.37 -3.99
C ALA A 361 19.02 0.10 -4.42
N GLY A 362 18.77 0.99 -3.47
CA GLY A 362 18.60 2.43 -3.71
C GLY A 362 17.22 2.77 -4.27
N ASN A 363 16.17 2.15 -3.75
CA ASN A 363 14.80 2.54 -4.07
C ASN A 363 14.44 3.92 -3.51
N PHE A 364 13.20 4.38 -3.76
CA PHE A 364 12.75 5.72 -3.36
C PHE A 364 11.79 5.62 -2.18
N GLN A 365 12.29 5.84 -0.97
CA GLN A 365 11.50 5.78 0.27
C GLN A 365 11.92 6.87 1.26
N THR A 366 10.94 7.40 2.01
CA THR A 366 11.21 8.36 3.09
C THR A 366 11.93 7.68 4.24
N ASN A 367 11.41 6.52 4.64
CA ASN A 367 11.82 5.72 5.78
C ASN A 367 12.06 4.29 5.31
N ASN A 368 13.31 3.85 5.42
CA ASN A 368 13.77 2.53 5.00
C ASN A 368 13.60 1.47 6.11
N ASN A 369 13.06 1.85 7.28
CA ASN A 369 12.80 0.96 8.42
C ASN A 369 13.97 0.05 8.83
N GLY A 370 15.20 0.58 8.73
CA GLY A 370 16.41 -0.17 9.08
C GLY A 370 16.84 -1.23 8.06
N GLN A 371 16.19 -1.32 6.89
CA GLN A 371 16.49 -2.32 5.86
C GLN A 371 17.76 -2.01 5.04
N GLY A 372 18.37 -0.83 5.23
CA GLY A 372 19.58 -0.38 4.54
C GLY A 372 19.31 0.73 3.53
N GLY A 373 20.28 1.03 2.66
CA GLY A 373 20.19 2.19 1.75
C GLY A 373 20.20 3.54 2.48
N VAL A 374 19.85 4.60 1.76
CA VAL A 374 19.71 5.96 2.31
C VAL A 374 18.32 6.52 2.00
N GLY A 375 17.45 6.61 3.01
CA GLY A 375 16.08 7.15 2.84
C GLY A 375 16.01 8.67 2.73
N ASN A 376 14.84 9.24 3.03
CA ASN A 376 14.42 10.62 2.76
C ASN A 376 14.36 10.96 1.26
N ASP A 377 14.06 9.97 0.43
CA ASP A 377 14.18 10.09 -1.01
C ASP A 377 12.99 9.56 -1.80
N PHE A 378 11.80 9.58 -1.20
CA PHE A 378 10.53 9.37 -1.89
C PHE A 378 10.45 10.13 -3.24
N VAL A 379 9.59 9.66 -4.14
CA VAL A 379 9.39 10.36 -5.42
C VAL A 379 8.48 11.58 -5.27
N ILE A 380 8.96 12.75 -5.67
CA ILE A 380 8.14 13.95 -5.88
C ILE A 380 7.36 13.77 -7.19
N LEU A 381 6.04 13.69 -7.10
CA LEU A 381 5.14 13.39 -8.21
C LEU A 381 4.31 14.64 -8.59
N ASN A 382 4.80 15.43 -9.54
CA ASN A 382 4.09 16.62 -10.00
C ASN A 382 3.10 16.28 -11.12
N ALA A 383 1.80 16.33 -10.81
CA ALA A 383 0.72 16.27 -11.79
C ALA A 383 0.51 17.65 -12.45
N GLN A 384 0.14 17.65 -13.73
CA GLN A 384 -0.17 18.88 -14.51
C GLN A 384 0.90 19.97 -14.34
N ASP A 385 2.17 19.58 -14.37
CA ASP A 385 3.29 20.48 -14.13
C ASP A 385 3.38 21.53 -15.26
N GLY A 386 3.38 22.81 -14.88
CA GLY A 386 3.32 23.94 -15.81
C GLY A 386 4.66 24.28 -16.47
N SER A 387 5.74 23.55 -16.17
CA SER A 387 7.05 23.79 -16.80
C SER A 387 7.14 23.30 -18.24
N GLY A 388 6.15 22.57 -18.74
CA GLY A 388 6.10 22.09 -20.12
C GLY A 388 4.76 21.52 -20.54
N THR A 389 4.69 21.11 -21.80
CA THR A 389 3.58 20.35 -22.40
C THR A 389 4.14 19.29 -23.35
N ASN A 390 3.32 18.32 -23.75
CA ASN A 390 3.66 17.32 -24.78
C ASN A 390 4.91 16.49 -24.44
N ASN A 391 5.14 16.26 -23.15
CA ASN A 391 6.27 15.49 -22.65
C ASN A 391 6.00 15.01 -21.20
N ALA A 392 6.98 14.35 -20.60
CA ALA A 392 7.16 14.20 -19.16
C ALA A 392 8.68 14.18 -18.87
N ASN A 393 9.10 14.03 -17.62
CA ASN A 393 10.50 13.72 -17.29
C ASN A 393 10.64 13.28 -15.84
N PHE A 394 11.75 12.60 -15.56
CA PHE A 394 12.20 12.22 -14.24
C PHE A 394 13.63 12.67 -13.97
N ALA A 395 13.88 13.29 -12.82
CA ALA A 395 15.22 13.57 -12.33
C ALA A 395 15.62 12.53 -11.28
N THR A 396 16.74 11.85 -11.50
CA THR A 396 17.28 10.82 -10.61
C THR A 396 18.59 11.28 -9.97
N PRO A 397 18.56 11.90 -8.79
CA PRO A 397 19.78 12.06 -8.00
C PRO A 397 20.20 10.72 -7.36
N ALA A 398 21.38 10.69 -6.77
CA ALA A 398 21.87 9.56 -5.99
C ALA A 398 20.93 9.22 -4.81
N ASP A 399 21.09 8.02 -4.26
CA ASP A 399 20.39 7.53 -3.08
C ASP A 399 20.39 8.55 -1.93
N GLY A 400 19.25 8.69 -1.24
CA GLY A 400 19.07 9.69 -0.18
C GLY A 400 18.68 11.08 -0.65
N GLN A 401 18.41 11.28 -1.94
CA GLN A 401 17.82 12.50 -2.49
C GLN A 401 16.56 12.19 -3.29
N PRO A 402 15.45 12.94 -3.09
CA PRO A 402 14.19 12.66 -3.77
C PRO A 402 14.32 12.63 -5.29
N GLY A 403 13.81 11.56 -5.90
CA GLY A 403 13.49 11.55 -7.33
C GLY A 403 12.40 12.58 -7.64
N ARG A 404 12.39 13.17 -8.83
CA ARG A 404 11.36 14.15 -9.22
C ARG A 404 10.77 13.86 -10.58
N MET A 405 9.52 13.43 -10.59
CA MET A 405 8.71 13.19 -11.77
C MET A 405 7.84 14.43 -12.07
N ARG A 406 7.82 14.85 -13.33
CA ARG A 406 6.96 15.94 -13.83
C ARG A 406 6.11 15.44 -14.98
N MET A 407 4.80 15.34 -14.73
CA MET A 407 3.81 14.92 -15.71
C MET A 407 3.12 16.15 -16.31
N TYR A 408 3.06 16.23 -17.64
CA TYR A 408 2.53 17.40 -18.33
C TYR A 408 1.15 17.16 -18.99
N LEU A 409 0.53 18.27 -19.39
CA LEU A 409 -0.60 18.24 -20.30
C LEU A 409 -0.12 18.11 -21.76
N TRP A 410 -0.91 17.42 -22.57
CA TRP A 410 -0.66 17.17 -23.99
C TRP A 410 -1.74 17.86 -24.83
N THR A 411 -1.29 18.59 -25.85
CA THR A 411 -2.08 19.57 -26.61
C THR A 411 -2.37 19.12 -28.04
N TYR A 412 -2.23 17.83 -28.34
CA TYR A 412 -2.55 17.26 -29.66
C TYR A 412 -4.05 16.98 -29.87
N THR A 413 -4.87 17.27 -28.85
CA THR A 413 -6.33 17.09 -28.86
C THR A 413 -7.06 18.26 -28.24
N THR A 414 -8.36 18.33 -28.55
CA THR A 414 -9.33 19.16 -27.83
C THR A 414 -10.42 18.24 -27.26
N PRO A 415 -10.56 18.11 -25.93
CA PRO A 415 -9.73 18.73 -24.87
C PRO A 415 -8.30 18.18 -24.81
N GLN A 416 -7.42 18.90 -24.10
CA GLN A 416 -6.04 18.43 -23.81
C GLN A 416 -6.07 17.13 -23.01
N ARG A 417 -5.07 16.27 -23.22
CA ARG A 417 -4.91 14.99 -22.49
C ARG A 417 -3.89 15.14 -21.38
N ASP A 418 -4.19 14.66 -20.18
CA ASP A 418 -3.28 14.66 -19.04
C ASP A 418 -2.53 13.32 -18.96
N CYS A 419 -1.20 13.34 -19.10
CA CYS A 419 -0.41 12.11 -19.13
C CYS A 419 -0.32 11.39 -17.77
N SER A 420 -0.83 11.98 -16.69
CA SER A 420 -1.03 11.27 -15.43
C SER A 420 -2.00 10.10 -15.56
N PHE A 421 -2.90 10.12 -16.57
CA PHE A 421 -3.80 9.02 -16.90
C PHE A 421 -3.24 8.04 -17.95
N ASP A 422 -2.03 8.28 -18.47
CA ASP A 422 -1.31 7.33 -19.33
C ASP A 422 -0.24 6.62 -18.48
N ALA A 423 -0.61 5.46 -17.95
CA ALA A 423 0.25 4.67 -17.07
C ALA A 423 1.57 4.30 -17.74
N GLY A 424 1.60 4.11 -19.06
CA GLY A 424 2.82 3.86 -19.82
C GLY A 424 3.83 5.01 -19.69
N VAL A 425 3.37 6.27 -19.73
CA VAL A 425 4.24 7.44 -19.51
C VAL A 425 4.73 7.48 -18.06
N VAL A 426 3.85 7.29 -17.07
CA VAL A 426 4.26 7.30 -15.64
C VAL A 426 5.30 6.22 -15.34
N ILE A 427 5.10 5.00 -15.86
CA ILE A 427 6.02 3.87 -15.70
C ILE A 427 7.35 4.16 -16.39
N HIS A 428 7.33 4.71 -17.60
CA HIS A 428 8.53 5.11 -18.34
C HIS A 428 9.37 6.08 -17.50
N GLU A 429 8.75 7.13 -16.97
CA GLU A 429 9.46 8.12 -16.15
C GLU A 429 10.03 7.53 -14.87
N TYR A 430 9.26 6.72 -14.14
CA TYR A 430 9.74 6.08 -12.92
C TYR A 430 10.92 5.13 -13.22
N THR A 431 10.92 4.49 -14.40
CA THR A 431 12.00 3.59 -14.83
C THR A 431 13.33 4.32 -15.06
N HIS A 432 13.32 5.63 -15.36
CA HIS A 432 14.56 6.42 -15.31
C HIS A 432 15.12 6.51 -13.89
N GLY A 433 14.27 6.54 -12.86
CA GLY A 433 14.65 6.38 -11.46
C GLY A 433 15.35 5.04 -11.22
N LEU A 434 14.66 3.95 -11.53
CA LEU A 434 15.16 2.58 -11.40
C LEU A 434 16.52 2.37 -12.08
N SER A 435 16.59 2.67 -13.38
CA SER A 435 17.76 2.36 -14.20
C SER A 435 19.00 3.17 -13.80
N ASN A 436 18.83 4.44 -13.41
CA ASN A 436 19.95 5.26 -12.93
C ASN A 436 20.38 4.89 -11.49
N ARG A 437 19.47 4.48 -10.60
CA ARG A 437 19.82 4.04 -9.24
C ARG A 437 20.57 2.70 -9.24
N LEU A 438 20.16 1.75 -10.09
CA LEU A 438 20.82 0.45 -10.18
C LEU A 438 22.16 0.51 -10.92
N THR A 439 22.23 1.21 -12.05
CA THR A 439 23.44 1.23 -12.89
C THR A 439 24.58 1.96 -12.20
N GLY A 440 25.68 1.25 -11.93
CA GLY A 440 26.84 1.82 -11.23
C GLY A 440 26.65 1.99 -9.71
N GLY A 441 25.53 1.49 -9.17
CA GLY A 441 25.19 1.46 -7.75
C GLY A 441 24.48 2.73 -7.25
N PRO A 442 23.72 2.62 -6.14
CA PRO A 442 22.80 3.67 -5.66
C PRO A 442 23.41 5.06 -5.46
N ALA A 443 24.69 5.11 -5.06
CA ALA A 443 25.41 6.35 -4.80
C ALA A 443 25.84 7.10 -6.08
N ASN A 444 25.72 6.50 -7.27
CA ASN A 444 26.19 7.08 -8.53
C ASN A 444 25.11 7.05 -9.63
N ALA A 445 24.16 7.99 -9.56
CA ALA A 445 23.10 8.13 -10.55
C ALA A 445 23.54 8.75 -11.90
N GLY A 446 24.85 8.99 -12.11
CA GLY A 446 25.39 9.59 -13.33
C GLY A 446 25.74 8.60 -14.44
N CYS A 447 25.33 7.33 -14.29
CA CYS A 447 25.86 6.22 -15.10
C CYS A 447 25.13 5.95 -16.41
N LEU A 448 24.08 6.71 -16.76
CA LEU A 448 23.44 6.68 -18.07
C LEU A 448 23.46 8.08 -18.72
N PRO A 449 24.64 8.70 -18.90
CA PRO A 449 24.76 10.14 -19.18
C PRO A 449 24.27 10.58 -20.58
N GLY A 450 24.05 9.65 -21.52
CA GLY A 450 23.65 9.95 -22.89
C GLY A 450 24.16 8.93 -23.91
N GLY A 451 24.07 9.25 -25.20
CA GLY A 451 24.56 8.36 -26.26
C GLY A 451 23.90 6.97 -26.21
N GLU A 452 24.71 5.90 -26.27
CA GLU A 452 24.20 4.53 -26.24
C GLU A 452 23.64 4.12 -24.86
N SER A 453 24.29 4.54 -23.77
CA SER A 453 23.84 4.23 -22.40
C SER A 453 22.55 4.98 -22.05
N GLY A 454 22.49 6.28 -22.33
CA GLY A 454 21.25 7.06 -22.17
C GLY A 454 20.14 6.54 -23.09
N GLY A 455 20.48 6.08 -24.30
CA GLY A 455 19.54 5.40 -25.17
C GLY A 455 18.97 4.11 -24.57
N MET A 456 19.79 3.29 -23.91
CA MET A 456 19.27 2.15 -23.16
C MET A 456 18.38 2.59 -21.99
N GLY A 457 18.69 3.71 -21.33
CA GLY A 457 17.81 4.37 -20.34
C GLY A 457 16.38 4.56 -20.86
N GLU A 458 16.24 5.18 -22.02
CA GLU A 458 14.95 5.36 -22.71
C GLU A 458 14.30 4.02 -23.08
N GLY A 459 15.10 3.07 -23.56
CA GLY A 459 14.63 1.75 -23.97
C GLY A 459 14.12 0.91 -22.79
N TRP A 460 14.74 0.99 -21.62
CA TRP A 460 14.25 0.31 -20.42
C TRP A 460 12.91 0.90 -19.96
N GLY A 461 12.73 2.22 -20.01
CA GLY A 461 11.45 2.85 -19.69
C GLY A 461 10.31 2.36 -20.57
N ASP A 462 10.53 2.36 -21.88
CA ASP A 462 9.56 1.83 -22.84
C ASP A 462 9.31 0.32 -22.66
N PHE A 463 10.38 -0.44 -22.40
CA PHE A 463 10.28 -1.88 -22.18
C PHE A 463 9.45 -2.22 -20.94
N MET A 464 9.71 -1.57 -19.80
CA MET A 464 8.97 -1.86 -18.57
C MET A 464 7.50 -1.47 -18.70
N ALA A 465 7.20 -0.32 -19.31
CA ALA A 465 5.84 0.09 -19.63
C ALA A 465 5.14 -0.93 -20.55
N THR A 466 5.85 -1.41 -21.57
CA THR A 466 5.31 -2.41 -22.51
C THR A 466 5.10 -3.77 -21.84
N ALA A 467 6.04 -4.22 -21.02
CA ALA A 467 5.98 -5.49 -20.30
C ALA A 467 4.82 -5.51 -19.31
N ILE A 468 4.63 -4.44 -18.53
CA ILE A 468 3.51 -4.34 -17.56
C ILE A 468 2.16 -4.45 -18.25
N HIS A 469 1.99 -3.85 -19.44
CA HIS A 469 0.76 -3.90 -20.21
C HIS A 469 0.64 -5.12 -21.15
N THR A 470 1.50 -6.13 -21.00
CA THR A 470 1.42 -7.40 -21.74
C THR A 470 0.59 -8.41 -20.94
N THR A 471 -0.54 -8.82 -21.50
CA THR A 471 -1.53 -9.70 -20.86
C THR A 471 -1.52 -11.10 -21.47
N SER A 472 -2.26 -12.05 -20.90
CA SER A 472 -2.43 -13.39 -21.46
C SER A 472 -3.24 -13.40 -22.76
N LYS A 473 -3.88 -12.28 -23.13
CA LYS A 473 -4.57 -12.11 -24.42
C LYS A 473 -3.61 -11.69 -25.54
N ASP A 474 -2.46 -11.14 -25.18
CA ASP A 474 -1.42 -10.82 -26.14
C ASP A 474 -0.74 -12.09 -26.63
N THR A 475 -0.29 -12.07 -27.88
CA THR A 475 0.52 -13.14 -28.46
C THR A 475 1.83 -12.57 -28.98
N ARG A 476 2.79 -13.42 -29.36
CA ARG A 476 4.04 -13.01 -30.00
C ARG A 476 3.85 -12.00 -31.14
N THR A 477 2.74 -12.08 -31.87
CA THR A 477 2.45 -11.17 -32.99
C THR A 477 1.78 -9.86 -32.58
N SER A 478 1.42 -9.69 -31.31
CA SER A 478 0.92 -8.42 -30.76
C SER A 478 1.98 -7.34 -30.92
N ASN A 479 1.52 -6.16 -31.31
CA ASN A 479 2.33 -4.95 -31.38
C ASN A 479 1.95 -4.02 -30.23
N LYS A 480 2.94 -3.35 -29.65
CA LYS A 480 2.74 -2.37 -28.57
C LYS A 480 3.30 -1.01 -29.01
N VAL A 481 2.65 0.06 -28.59
CA VAL A 481 3.00 1.44 -28.91
C VAL A 481 3.08 2.24 -27.62
N MET A 482 3.90 3.30 -27.62
CA MET A 482 4.02 4.22 -26.48
C MET A 482 3.26 5.51 -26.76
N GLY A 483 2.48 5.95 -25.77
CA GLY A 483 1.82 7.26 -25.76
C GLY A 483 0.85 7.51 -26.91
N ASP A 484 0.23 6.47 -27.49
CA ASP A 484 -0.73 6.60 -28.59
C ASP A 484 -1.93 7.48 -28.21
N TRP A 485 -2.38 7.33 -26.96
CA TRP A 485 -3.44 8.17 -26.40
C TRP A 485 -2.96 9.61 -26.21
N VAL A 486 -1.93 9.91 -25.41
CA VAL A 486 -1.52 11.31 -25.20
C VAL A 486 -1.08 12.04 -26.48
N TYR A 487 -0.44 11.32 -27.41
CA TYR A 487 0.03 11.87 -28.68
C TYR A 487 -1.06 11.95 -29.76
N ASN A 488 -2.21 11.31 -29.52
CA ASN A 488 -3.33 11.26 -30.45
C ASN A 488 -2.97 10.70 -31.83
N ASN A 489 -2.18 9.64 -31.82
CA ASN A 489 -1.80 8.92 -33.03
C ASN A 489 -1.68 7.44 -32.68
N ALA A 490 -2.44 6.59 -33.37
CA ALA A 490 -2.43 5.14 -33.14
C ALA A 490 -1.04 4.50 -33.34
N ALA A 491 -0.13 5.16 -34.05
CA ALA A 491 1.26 4.72 -34.18
C ALA A 491 2.12 4.97 -32.92
N GLY A 492 1.66 5.80 -31.99
CA GLY A 492 2.43 6.24 -30.83
C GLY A 492 3.51 7.26 -31.17
N ILE A 493 4.41 7.51 -30.21
CA ILE A 493 5.47 8.53 -30.29
C ILE A 493 6.80 8.01 -30.86
N ARG A 494 6.96 6.69 -30.96
CA ARG A 494 8.21 6.06 -31.44
C ARG A 494 8.13 5.80 -32.94
N ALA A 495 9.29 5.62 -33.58
CA ALA A 495 9.37 5.45 -35.04
C ALA A 495 8.64 4.19 -35.54
N TYR A 496 8.63 3.13 -34.72
CA TYR A 496 7.96 1.87 -35.00
C TYR A 496 7.29 1.35 -33.73
N PRO A 497 6.20 0.58 -33.85
CA PRO A 497 5.68 -0.17 -32.72
C PRO A 497 6.70 -1.23 -32.26
N TYR A 498 6.65 -1.60 -30.99
CA TYR A 498 7.34 -2.78 -30.47
C TYR A 498 6.67 -4.03 -31.00
N SER A 499 7.42 -4.80 -31.80
CA SER A 499 6.91 -5.92 -32.57
C SER A 499 8.00 -6.96 -32.73
N THR A 500 7.64 -8.25 -32.71
CA THR A 500 8.58 -9.31 -33.08
C THR A 500 8.70 -9.51 -34.60
N SER A 501 7.97 -8.74 -35.41
CA SER A 501 8.07 -8.76 -36.87
C SER A 501 9.17 -7.80 -37.34
N LEU A 502 10.17 -8.33 -38.05
CA LEU A 502 11.24 -7.53 -38.67
C LEU A 502 10.71 -6.65 -39.81
N THR A 503 9.53 -6.92 -40.34
CA THR A 503 8.87 -6.07 -41.34
C THR A 503 8.18 -4.87 -40.67
N THR A 504 7.55 -5.09 -39.52
CA THR A 504 6.81 -4.05 -38.79
C THR A 504 7.78 -3.10 -38.07
N ASN A 505 8.84 -3.65 -37.48
CA ASN A 505 9.91 -2.89 -36.87
C ASN A 505 11.24 -3.47 -37.39
N PRO A 506 11.93 -2.75 -38.29
CA PRO A 506 13.14 -3.26 -38.96
C PRO A 506 14.43 -3.00 -38.18
N TYR A 507 14.37 -2.40 -36.99
CA TYR A 507 15.59 -2.04 -36.28
C TYR A 507 16.42 -3.27 -35.88
N THR A 508 17.72 -3.18 -36.19
CA THR A 508 18.80 -4.06 -35.77
C THR A 508 19.90 -3.23 -35.12
N TYR A 509 20.93 -3.87 -34.54
CA TYR A 509 22.03 -3.14 -33.89
C TYR A 509 22.72 -2.17 -34.86
N LYS A 510 22.77 -2.50 -36.15
CA LYS A 510 23.34 -1.62 -37.17
C LYS A 510 22.53 -0.34 -37.37
N SER A 511 21.22 -0.35 -37.14
CA SER A 511 20.37 0.83 -37.25
C SER A 511 20.84 1.95 -36.31
N VAL A 512 21.39 1.61 -35.14
CA VAL A 512 21.86 2.56 -34.11
C VAL A 512 22.92 3.53 -34.65
N ASP A 513 23.72 3.13 -35.64
CA ASP A 513 24.73 4.03 -36.26
C ASP A 513 24.10 5.27 -36.92
N SER A 514 22.84 5.18 -37.34
CA SER A 514 22.11 6.26 -38.01
C SER A 514 21.12 7.00 -37.11
N LEU A 515 20.94 6.55 -35.86
CA LEU A 515 19.96 7.14 -34.95
C LEU A 515 20.62 8.27 -34.16
N SER A 516 19.96 9.42 -34.14
CA SER A 516 20.33 10.56 -33.31
C SER A 516 19.36 10.72 -32.14
N GLY A 517 19.90 11.03 -30.96
CA GLY A 517 19.12 11.20 -29.74
C GLY A 517 18.79 9.90 -29.02
N VAL A 518 18.70 10.00 -27.69
CA VAL A 518 18.54 8.84 -26.80
C VAL A 518 17.22 8.09 -27.06
N HIS A 519 16.11 8.79 -27.32
CA HIS A 519 14.81 8.15 -27.56
C HIS A 519 14.80 7.23 -28.79
N ALA A 520 15.46 7.64 -29.88
CA ALA A 520 15.55 6.83 -31.09
C ALA A 520 16.40 5.58 -30.84
N ILE A 521 17.55 5.74 -30.20
CA ILE A 521 18.43 4.64 -29.78
C ILE A 521 17.68 3.68 -28.83
N GLY A 522 16.90 4.21 -27.89
CA GLY A 522 16.10 3.42 -26.96
C GLY A 522 15.00 2.62 -27.61
N THR A 523 14.42 3.10 -28.71
CA THR A 523 13.44 2.33 -29.49
C THR A 523 14.06 1.02 -30.00
N TYR A 524 15.34 1.01 -30.42
CA TYR A 524 16.03 -0.24 -30.75
C TYR A 524 16.20 -1.15 -29.53
N TRP A 525 16.68 -0.61 -28.41
CA TRP A 525 16.94 -1.40 -27.21
C TRP A 525 15.67 -2.07 -26.65
N ALA A 526 14.59 -1.31 -26.52
CA ALA A 526 13.28 -1.82 -26.12
C ALA A 526 12.77 -2.91 -27.10
N THR A 527 13.03 -2.75 -28.39
CA THR A 527 12.67 -3.77 -29.41
C THR A 527 13.45 -5.07 -29.20
N ALA A 528 14.75 -5.00 -28.87
CA ALA A 528 15.55 -6.18 -28.54
C ALA A 528 15.03 -6.90 -27.29
N LEU A 529 14.70 -6.15 -26.22
CA LEU A 529 14.11 -6.70 -25.01
C LEU A 529 12.70 -7.27 -25.25
N TYR A 530 11.92 -6.70 -26.16
CA TYR A 530 10.60 -7.22 -26.55
C TYR A 530 10.71 -8.62 -27.18
N GLU A 531 11.76 -8.90 -27.96
CA GLU A 531 12.03 -10.24 -28.48
C GLU A 531 12.38 -11.23 -27.36
N VAL A 532 13.22 -10.80 -26.40
CA VAL A 532 13.61 -11.61 -25.24
C VAL A 532 12.38 -11.94 -24.38
N MET A 533 11.53 -10.94 -24.11
CA MET A 533 10.28 -11.12 -23.37
C MET A 533 9.40 -12.19 -24.00
N TRP A 534 9.15 -12.11 -25.31
CA TRP A 534 8.32 -13.11 -25.98
C TRP A 534 8.97 -14.50 -25.99
N ASN A 535 10.29 -14.62 -26.07
CA ASN A 535 10.97 -15.91 -25.95
C ASN A 535 10.78 -16.53 -24.57
N LEU A 536 10.82 -15.71 -23.51
CA LEU A 536 10.61 -16.18 -22.15
C LEU A 536 9.13 -16.47 -21.86
N ILE A 537 8.20 -15.67 -22.39
CA ILE A 537 6.76 -15.94 -22.32
C ILE A 537 6.41 -17.25 -23.04
N ASP A 538 6.97 -17.50 -24.21
CA ASP A 538 6.71 -18.76 -24.94
C ASP A 538 7.18 -19.99 -24.15
N LYS A 539 8.24 -19.84 -23.34
CA LYS A 539 8.81 -20.93 -22.54
C LYS A 539 8.12 -21.12 -21.19
N HIS A 540 7.81 -20.04 -20.49
CA HIS A 540 7.34 -20.06 -19.09
C HIS A 540 5.88 -19.62 -18.93
N GLY A 541 5.21 -19.23 -20.02
CA GLY A 541 3.87 -18.67 -20.00
C GLY A 541 3.84 -17.20 -19.57
N ASN A 542 2.63 -16.64 -19.51
CA ASN A 542 2.35 -15.31 -18.99
C ASN A 542 1.14 -15.37 -18.04
N SER A 543 1.13 -14.53 -17.02
CA SER A 543 0.01 -14.38 -16.07
C SER A 543 -0.58 -12.97 -16.13
N ASP A 544 -1.90 -12.87 -16.01
CA ASP A 544 -2.64 -11.60 -15.83
C ASP A 544 -2.61 -11.09 -14.37
N ALA A 545 -1.86 -11.75 -13.47
CA ALA A 545 -1.70 -11.26 -12.11
C ALA A 545 -0.96 -9.90 -12.11
N ASP A 546 -1.37 -9.00 -11.22
CA ASP A 546 -0.71 -7.71 -11.02
C ASP A 546 0.69 -7.84 -10.42
N GLU A 547 0.93 -8.94 -9.70
CA GLU A 547 2.15 -9.22 -8.94
C GLU A 547 2.76 -10.58 -9.32
N PRO A 548 4.10 -10.69 -9.34
CA PRO A 548 4.80 -11.92 -9.64
C PRO A 548 4.56 -13.00 -8.60
N LYS A 549 4.52 -14.25 -9.04
CA LYS A 549 4.66 -15.42 -8.17
C LYS A 549 6.08 -15.94 -8.28
N PHE A 550 6.67 -16.31 -7.15
CA PHE A 550 8.04 -16.80 -7.09
C PHE A 550 8.10 -18.27 -6.69
N THR A 551 9.10 -18.97 -7.21
CA THR A 551 9.59 -20.25 -6.68
C THR A 551 11.09 -20.11 -6.46
N ASN A 552 11.53 -20.21 -5.20
CA ASN A 552 12.93 -20.00 -4.80
C ASN A 552 13.51 -18.66 -5.30
N GLY A 553 12.74 -17.58 -5.24
CA GLY A 553 13.16 -16.24 -5.70
C GLY A 553 13.08 -16.02 -7.22
N VAL A 554 12.70 -17.03 -8.00
CA VAL A 554 12.56 -16.92 -9.47
C VAL A 554 11.09 -16.70 -9.84
N PRO A 555 10.74 -15.65 -10.62
CA PRO A 555 9.39 -15.50 -11.14
C PRO A 555 8.94 -16.71 -11.97
N THR A 556 7.70 -17.15 -11.79
CA THR A 556 7.19 -18.38 -12.41
C THR A 556 6.75 -18.22 -13.86
N ASP A 557 6.54 -16.99 -14.34
CA ASP A 557 6.14 -16.68 -15.71
C ASP A 557 7.19 -15.83 -16.43
N GLY A 558 7.17 -15.89 -17.76
CA GLY A 558 8.20 -15.30 -18.61
C GLY A 558 8.22 -13.77 -18.62
N ARG A 559 7.08 -13.12 -18.37
CA ARG A 559 6.94 -11.66 -18.34
C ARG A 559 7.64 -11.09 -17.12
N TYR A 560 7.33 -11.59 -15.92
CA TYR A 560 8.03 -11.14 -14.72
C TYR A 560 9.47 -11.65 -14.66
N LEU A 561 9.77 -12.82 -15.23
CA LEU A 561 11.15 -13.31 -15.33
C LEU A 561 12.02 -12.34 -16.13
N VAL A 562 11.59 -11.90 -17.33
CA VAL A 562 12.40 -10.94 -18.11
C VAL A 562 12.55 -9.61 -17.39
N MET A 563 11.51 -9.13 -16.70
CA MET A 563 11.58 -7.90 -15.91
C MET A 563 12.63 -8.03 -14.80
N LYS A 564 12.60 -9.14 -14.05
CA LYS A 564 13.59 -9.45 -13.02
C LYS A 564 15.01 -9.49 -13.58
N LEU A 565 15.22 -10.20 -14.68
CA LEU A 565 16.54 -10.28 -15.34
C LEU A 565 17.04 -8.92 -15.85
N VAL A 566 16.14 -8.04 -16.27
CA VAL A 566 16.49 -6.66 -16.65
C VAL A 566 16.92 -5.84 -15.44
N LEU A 567 16.21 -5.91 -14.32
CA LEU A 567 16.63 -5.25 -13.07
C LEU A 567 18.00 -5.75 -12.60
N ASP A 568 18.17 -7.08 -12.53
CA ASP A 568 19.44 -7.69 -12.10
C ASP A 568 20.58 -7.35 -13.07
N GLY A 569 20.30 -7.32 -14.37
CA GLY A 569 21.25 -6.86 -15.40
C GLY A 569 21.69 -5.41 -15.21
N MET A 570 20.77 -4.50 -14.84
CA MET A 570 21.12 -3.11 -14.50
C MET A 570 22.04 -3.02 -13.29
N ALA A 571 21.87 -3.89 -12.29
CA ALA A 571 22.72 -3.93 -11.10
C ALA A 571 24.11 -4.54 -11.37
N LEU A 572 24.22 -5.45 -12.35
CA LEU A 572 25.48 -6.12 -12.72
C LEU A 572 26.35 -5.31 -13.70
N GLN A 573 25.71 -4.58 -14.62
CA GLN A 573 26.42 -3.89 -15.71
C GLN A 573 27.34 -2.76 -15.19
N PRO A 574 28.42 -2.41 -15.92
CA PRO A 574 29.27 -1.30 -15.54
C PRO A 574 28.55 0.05 -15.64
N CYS A 575 29.12 1.08 -15.02
CA CYS A 575 28.71 2.46 -15.26
C CYS A 575 28.95 2.84 -16.74
N ASN A 576 28.01 3.58 -17.33
CA ASN A 576 28.00 3.98 -18.75
C ASN A 576 28.20 2.79 -19.72
N PRO A 577 27.35 1.76 -19.66
CA PRO A 577 27.51 0.55 -20.46
C PRO A 577 27.14 0.80 -21.93
N ASN A 578 27.72 -0.01 -22.82
CA ASN A 578 27.20 -0.19 -24.18
C ASN A 578 26.19 -1.37 -24.24
N MET A 579 25.47 -1.51 -25.35
CA MET A 579 24.41 -2.52 -25.51
C MET A 579 24.93 -3.96 -25.43
N ILE A 580 26.20 -4.22 -25.78
CA ILE A 580 26.81 -5.55 -25.65
C ILE A 580 27.04 -5.88 -24.17
N GLN A 581 27.56 -4.93 -23.41
CA GLN A 581 27.77 -5.10 -21.97
C GLN A 581 26.44 -5.27 -21.22
N ALA A 582 25.41 -4.49 -21.57
CA ALA A 582 24.09 -4.63 -20.97
C ALA A 582 23.42 -5.98 -21.33
N ARG A 583 23.57 -6.44 -22.58
CA ARG A 583 23.14 -7.78 -23.01
C ARG A 583 23.81 -8.87 -22.18
N ASP A 584 25.12 -8.79 -22.05
CA ASP A 584 25.91 -9.79 -21.32
C ASP A 584 25.52 -9.79 -19.83
N ALA A 585 25.29 -8.62 -19.24
CA ALA A 585 24.79 -8.50 -17.86
C ALA A 585 23.41 -9.15 -17.65
N ILE A 586 22.49 -9.07 -18.63
CA ILE A 586 21.19 -9.77 -18.56
C ILE A 586 21.36 -11.30 -18.66
N ILE A 587 22.31 -11.77 -19.45
CA ILE A 587 22.63 -13.21 -19.54
C ILE A 587 23.29 -13.70 -18.24
N ASP A 588 24.16 -12.90 -17.64
CA ASP A 588 24.79 -13.20 -16.35
C ASP A 588 23.76 -13.16 -15.22
N ALA A 589 22.77 -12.27 -15.28
CA ALA A 589 21.63 -12.26 -14.36
C ALA A 589 20.85 -13.59 -14.44
N ASP A 590 20.58 -14.12 -15.63
CA ASP A 590 19.93 -15.42 -15.78
C ASP A 590 20.80 -16.57 -15.25
N THR A 591 22.11 -16.46 -15.44
CA THR A 591 23.08 -17.41 -14.88
C THR A 591 23.04 -17.41 -13.34
N ALA A 592 22.99 -16.24 -12.73
CA ALA A 592 22.93 -16.10 -11.27
C ALA A 592 21.58 -16.54 -10.69
N LEU A 593 20.48 -16.24 -11.37
CA LEU A 593 19.12 -16.47 -10.87
C LEU A 593 18.60 -17.88 -11.15
N THR A 594 18.91 -18.44 -12.33
CA THR A 594 18.32 -19.70 -12.82
C THR A 594 19.35 -20.74 -13.25
N GLU A 595 20.63 -20.52 -12.93
CA GLU A 595 21.75 -21.34 -13.41
C GLU A 595 21.85 -21.36 -14.94
N GLY A 596 21.36 -20.31 -15.61
CA GLY A 596 21.46 -20.12 -17.05
C GLY A 596 20.43 -20.92 -17.83
N ALA A 597 19.34 -21.33 -17.17
CA ALA A 597 18.29 -22.15 -17.78
C ALA A 597 17.68 -21.50 -19.02
N ASN A 598 17.79 -20.18 -19.19
CA ASN A 598 17.15 -19.41 -20.27
C ASN A 598 18.12 -18.78 -21.26
N LYS A 599 19.40 -19.15 -21.18
CA LYS A 599 20.48 -18.63 -22.02
C LYS A 599 20.12 -18.62 -23.50
N CYS A 600 19.57 -19.71 -24.04
CA CYS A 600 19.24 -19.78 -25.46
C CYS A 600 18.07 -18.89 -25.86
N GLU A 601 17.05 -18.75 -25.02
CA GLU A 601 15.92 -17.84 -25.27
C GLU A 601 16.37 -16.38 -25.30
N ILE A 602 17.24 -15.99 -24.37
CA ILE A 602 17.79 -14.64 -24.28
C ILE A 602 18.69 -14.35 -25.50
N TRP A 603 19.64 -15.25 -25.81
CA TRP A 603 20.49 -15.10 -26.99
C TRP A 603 19.71 -15.03 -28.30
N LYS A 604 18.67 -15.85 -28.48
CA LYS A 604 17.81 -15.80 -29.68
C LYS A 604 17.12 -14.45 -29.84
N GLY A 605 16.68 -13.83 -28.75
CA GLY A 605 16.04 -12.51 -28.79
C GLY A 605 17.01 -11.43 -29.27
N PHE A 606 18.18 -11.36 -28.64
CA PHE A 606 19.23 -10.39 -28.99
C PHE A 606 19.83 -10.63 -30.38
N ALA A 607 20.16 -11.88 -30.71
CA ALA A 607 20.74 -12.24 -32.01
C ALA A 607 19.80 -11.92 -33.17
N LYS A 608 18.48 -12.13 -33.02
CA LYS A 608 17.48 -11.74 -34.03
C LYS A 608 17.52 -10.25 -34.37
N ARG A 609 17.96 -9.41 -33.44
CA ARG A 609 18.09 -7.95 -33.58
C ARG A 609 19.54 -7.50 -33.79
N GLY A 610 20.41 -8.39 -34.28
CA GLY A 610 21.78 -8.07 -34.64
C GLY A 610 22.74 -7.95 -33.46
N LEU A 611 22.35 -8.37 -32.26
CA LEU A 611 23.15 -8.30 -31.03
C LEU A 611 23.64 -9.68 -30.57
N GLY A 612 23.94 -10.57 -31.52
CA GLY A 612 24.48 -11.92 -31.30
C GLY A 612 25.97 -11.95 -30.90
N THR A 613 26.56 -13.15 -30.83
CA THR A 613 27.89 -13.38 -30.24
C THR A 613 29.04 -12.65 -30.95
N GLY A 614 28.89 -12.36 -32.24
CA GLY A 614 29.88 -11.62 -33.03
C GLY A 614 29.69 -10.10 -33.03
N ALA A 615 28.69 -9.57 -32.32
CA ALA A 615 28.41 -8.13 -32.33
C ALA A 615 29.55 -7.36 -31.65
N LYS A 616 29.86 -6.17 -32.17
CA LYS A 616 30.92 -5.30 -31.62
C LYS A 616 30.47 -3.85 -31.54
N TYR A 617 30.72 -3.25 -30.40
CA TYR A 617 30.48 -1.84 -30.16
C TYR A 617 31.50 -0.99 -30.94
N SER A 618 31.02 0.13 -31.45
CA SER A 618 31.79 1.22 -32.01
C SER A 618 30.95 2.48 -31.89
N ALA A 619 31.58 3.63 -31.71
CA ALA A 619 30.84 4.89 -31.56
C ALA A 619 29.97 5.21 -32.79
N SER A 620 30.44 4.88 -33.99
CA SER A 620 29.80 5.26 -35.26
C SER A 620 29.68 4.13 -36.30
N SER A 621 30.27 2.96 -36.05
CA SER A 621 30.26 1.85 -37.01
C SER A 621 30.17 0.51 -36.29
N ARG A 622 29.01 0.27 -35.66
CA ARG A 622 28.71 -0.97 -34.95
C ARG A 622 28.76 -2.15 -35.91
N THR A 623 29.21 -3.29 -35.40
CA THR A 623 29.14 -4.56 -36.11
C THR A 623 27.97 -5.35 -35.53
N GLU A 624 26.97 -5.65 -36.35
CA GLU A 624 25.89 -6.54 -35.95
C GLU A 624 26.28 -8.00 -36.16
N SER A 625 25.64 -8.89 -35.39
CA SER A 625 25.77 -10.33 -35.55
C SER A 625 24.44 -11.00 -35.24
N PHE A 626 24.08 -11.98 -36.04
CA PHE A 626 22.90 -12.83 -35.83
C PHE A 626 23.30 -14.23 -35.32
N ALA A 627 24.58 -14.42 -34.98
CA ALA A 627 25.10 -15.70 -34.52
C ALA A 627 24.71 -15.98 -33.06
N LEU A 628 24.39 -17.25 -32.79
CA LEU A 628 24.14 -17.77 -31.46
C LEU A 628 25.42 -18.41 -30.88
N PRO A 629 25.54 -18.53 -29.54
CA PRO A 629 26.57 -19.35 -28.94
C PRO A 629 26.35 -20.83 -29.26
N SER A 630 27.42 -21.62 -29.26
CA SER A 630 27.30 -23.07 -29.44
C SER A 630 26.43 -23.70 -28.34
N GLY A 631 25.57 -24.65 -28.71
CA GLY A 631 24.60 -25.28 -27.81
C GLY A 631 23.23 -24.58 -27.78
N CYS A 632 23.09 -23.47 -28.50
CA CYS A 632 21.84 -22.86 -28.94
C CYS A 632 21.73 -22.96 -30.48
#